data_AF-A0A180GGS7-F1
#
_entry.id   AF-A0A180GGS7-F1
#
_cell.length_a   1.000
_cell.length_b   1.000
_cell.length_c   1.000
_cell.angle_alpha   90.00
_cell.angle_beta   90.00
_cell.angle_gamma   90.00
#
_symmetry.space_group_name_H-M   'P 1'
#
loop_
_entity.id
_entity.type
_entity.pdbx_description
1 polymer ?
#
loop_
_entity_poly.entity_id
_entity_poly.type
_entity_poly.pdbx_seq_one_letter_code
_entity_poly.pdbx_strand_id
1 'polypeptide(L)'
;MPRQVENAFILTLNVSLEYEKTEVNSGFFYSSAEQREKLVESEQKFIDKRVKKIIELKQRVCDSEINLEALANGEKPKEKPKGFVVLNQKGIDPLSLDMLAKSGILALRRAKRRNMERLQLACGGVSQNSVDDLDASVLGYAGLVYEHTLGEEKFTFVEEVREPKSVTLLIKGPNAHTVTQIHDGLRDGLRAVKNAIEDGAVVPGAGAFELACSRHLSQAVKSQAKGRAKLGIRTFADALLVIPKTLAANACLDVQEVLSGLVDALDEGGVQTAGVDLATGNPIDPILEGIWDNYCVKRQLLHSCSVIAMNLLVTDEIMRVAKV
;
A
#
# COMPACT_ATOMS: atom_id res chain seq x y z
N MET A 1 10.27 -16.66 -23.39
CA MET A 1 9.07 -15.82 -23.19
C MET A 1 9.37 -14.39 -23.61
N PRO A 2 8.38 -13.63 -24.07
CA PRO A 2 8.57 -12.22 -24.42
C PRO A 2 8.97 -11.41 -23.19
N ARG A 3 9.99 -10.55 -23.32
CA ARG A 3 10.43 -9.66 -22.23
C ARG A 3 9.57 -8.42 -22.08
N GLN A 4 8.91 -8.02 -23.16
CA GLN A 4 8.04 -6.85 -23.23
C GLN A 4 6.81 -7.23 -24.04
N VAL A 5 5.65 -6.80 -23.56
CA VAL A 5 4.34 -7.07 -24.13
C VAL A 5 3.57 -5.75 -24.11
N GLU A 6 3.26 -5.21 -25.28
CA GLU A 6 2.43 -4.02 -25.44
C GLU A 6 0.96 -4.44 -25.62
N ASN A 7 0.01 -3.56 -25.27
CA ASN A 7 -1.44 -3.79 -25.34
C ASN A 7 -1.83 -5.17 -24.79
N ALA A 8 -1.42 -5.42 -23.55
CA ALA A 8 -1.52 -6.72 -22.90
C ALA A 8 -2.91 -6.96 -22.30
N PHE A 9 -3.56 -8.05 -22.71
CA PHE A 9 -4.63 -8.65 -21.94
C PHE A 9 -4.04 -9.49 -20.81
N ILE A 10 -4.52 -9.24 -19.59
CA ILE A 10 -4.02 -9.88 -18.38
C ILE A 10 -5.04 -10.90 -17.89
N LEU A 11 -4.66 -12.17 -17.92
CA LEU A 11 -5.40 -13.26 -17.31
C LEU A 11 -4.84 -13.53 -15.92
N THR A 12 -5.68 -13.39 -14.89
CA THR A 12 -5.35 -13.71 -13.51
C THR A 12 -5.92 -15.07 -13.13
N LEU A 13 -5.06 -16.01 -12.72
CA LEU A 13 -5.45 -17.39 -12.40
C LEU A 13 -5.06 -17.78 -10.98
N ASN A 14 -5.87 -18.66 -10.40
CA ASN A 14 -5.56 -19.39 -9.16
C ASN A 14 -5.69 -20.90 -9.37
N VAL A 15 -5.25 -21.39 -10.53
CA VAL A 15 -5.33 -22.80 -10.93
C VAL A 15 -3.94 -23.40 -10.95
N SER A 16 -3.80 -24.64 -10.49
CA SER A 16 -2.52 -25.33 -10.64
C SER A 16 -2.31 -25.74 -12.08
N LEU A 17 -1.25 -25.19 -12.67
CA LEU A 17 -0.72 -25.59 -13.97
C LEU A 17 0.59 -26.36 -13.75
N GLU A 18 0.69 -27.09 -12.64
CA GLU A 18 1.81 -27.97 -12.35
C GLU A 18 1.30 -29.31 -11.83
N TYR A 19 2.18 -30.30 -11.83
CA TYR A 19 1.90 -31.58 -11.22
C TYR A 19 1.66 -31.38 -9.71
N GLU A 20 0.43 -31.64 -9.25
CA GLU A 20 0.09 -31.66 -7.83
C GLU A 20 0.02 -33.12 -7.35
N LYS A 21 0.67 -33.40 -6.22
CA LYS A 21 0.33 -34.61 -5.47
C LYS A 21 -1.10 -34.47 -4.98
N THR A 22 -1.86 -35.54 -5.08
CA THR A 22 -3.23 -35.61 -4.56
C THR A 22 -3.27 -35.30 -3.07
N GLU A 23 -4.26 -34.53 -2.63
CA GLU A 23 -4.43 -34.13 -1.21
C GLU A 23 -4.81 -35.31 -0.31
N VAL A 24 -5.54 -36.28 -0.86
CA VAL A 24 -5.75 -37.58 -0.22
C VAL A 24 -4.55 -38.47 -0.54
N ASN A 25 -4.19 -39.37 0.37
CA ASN A 25 -3.18 -40.41 0.15
C ASN A 25 -3.62 -41.40 -0.95
N SER A 26 -3.72 -40.94 -2.20
CA SER A 26 -3.79 -41.82 -3.37
C SER A 26 -2.36 -42.25 -3.69
N GLY A 27 -1.98 -43.38 -3.11
CA GLY A 27 -0.88 -44.16 -3.66
C GLY A 27 -1.35 -44.80 -4.97
N PHE A 28 -0.69 -44.49 -6.08
CA PHE A 28 -0.89 -45.26 -7.29
C PHE A 28 -0.24 -46.62 -7.11
N PHE A 29 -1.05 -47.68 -6.97
CA PHE A 29 -0.57 -49.05 -7.04
C PHE A 29 -0.47 -49.45 -8.51
N TYR A 30 0.75 -49.65 -9.01
CA TYR A 30 1.01 -50.14 -10.36
C TYR A 30 1.76 -51.47 -10.27
N SER A 31 1.36 -52.46 -11.09
CA SER A 31 2.00 -53.78 -11.14
C SER A 31 3.03 -53.91 -12.26
N SER A 32 3.09 -52.93 -13.17
CA SER A 32 4.00 -52.91 -14.32
C SER A 32 4.55 -51.51 -14.59
N ALA A 33 5.71 -51.42 -15.23
CA ALA A 33 6.32 -50.15 -15.65
C ALA A 33 5.43 -49.39 -16.64
N GLU A 34 4.78 -50.10 -17.58
CA GLU A 34 3.86 -49.49 -18.56
C GLU A 34 2.66 -48.80 -17.90
N GLN A 35 2.11 -49.37 -16.82
CA GLN A 35 1.00 -48.74 -16.08
C GLN A 35 1.44 -47.44 -15.42
N ARG A 36 2.67 -47.39 -14.90
CA ARG A 36 3.24 -46.17 -14.31
C ARG A 36 3.38 -45.07 -15.35
N GLU A 37 3.89 -45.39 -16.55
CA GLU A 37 4.03 -44.42 -17.64
C GLU A 37 2.69 -43.86 -18.10
N LYS A 38 1.68 -44.73 -18.28
CA LYS A 38 0.32 -44.31 -18.67
C LYS A 38 -0.33 -43.36 -17.66
N LEU A 39 -0.09 -43.55 -16.36
CA LEU A 39 -0.61 -42.67 -15.32
C LEU A 39 0.05 -41.29 -15.39
N VAL A 40 1.38 -41.23 -15.50
CA VAL A 40 2.11 -39.97 -15.65
C VAL A 40 1.66 -39.24 -16.92
N GLU A 41 1.48 -39.94 -18.03
CA GLU A 41 0.93 -39.35 -19.25
C GLU A 41 -0.49 -38.81 -19.06
N SER A 42 -1.34 -39.49 -18.28
CA SER A 42 -2.72 -39.06 -18.06
C SER A 42 -2.79 -37.75 -17.28
N GLU A 43 -1.92 -37.56 -16.30
CA GLU A 43 -1.81 -36.32 -15.52
C GLU A 43 -1.21 -35.19 -16.36
N GLN A 44 -0.18 -35.49 -17.17
CA GLN A 44 0.35 -34.52 -18.14
C GLN A 44 -0.74 -34.08 -19.13
N LYS A 45 -1.50 -35.03 -19.70
CA LYS A 45 -2.63 -34.73 -20.60
C LYS A 45 -3.68 -33.85 -19.92
N PHE A 46 -3.87 -33.97 -18.61
CA PHE A 46 -4.79 -33.12 -17.85
C PHE A 46 -4.28 -31.68 -17.75
N ILE A 47 -2.99 -31.47 -17.45
CA ILE A 47 -2.37 -30.14 -17.42
C ILE A 47 -2.35 -29.53 -18.82
N ASP A 48 -1.98 -30.31 -19.84
CA ASP A 48 -1.98 -29.88 -21.24
C ASP A 48 -3.35 -29.39 -21.70
N LYS A 49 -4.44 -30.06 -21.29
CA LYS A 49 -5.80 -29.62 -21.59
C LYS A 49 -6.08 -28.24 -21.01
N ARG A 50 -5.66 -27.95 -19.77
CA ARG A 50 -5.81 -26.63 -19.15
C ARG A 50 -5.02 -25.57 -19.91
N VAL A 51 -3.75 -25.85 -20.21
CA VAL A 51 -2.91 -24.89 -20.95
C VAL A 51 -3.46 -24.62 -22.35
N LYS A 52 -3.95 -25.65 -23.04
CA LYS A 52 -4.59 -25.49 -24.35
C LYS A 52 -5.80 -24.56 -24.30
N LYS A 53 -6.66 -24.66 -23.29
CA LYS A 53 -7.78 -23.72 -23.11
C LYS A 53 -7.34 -22.27 -22.94
N ILE A 54 -6.21 -22.03 -22.24
CA ILE A 54 -5.62 -20.69 -22.11
C ILE A 54 -5.11 -20.19 -23.47
N ILE A 55 -4.45 -21.05 -24.24
CA ILE A 55 -3.96 -20.73 -25.58
C ILE A 55 -5.13 -20.46 -26.53
N GLU A 56 -6.21 -21.24 -26.46
CA GLU A 56 -7.44 -21.00 -27.22
C GLU A 56 -8.07 -19.65 -26.88
N LEU A 57 -8.11 -19.28 -25.58
CA LEU A 57 -8.60 -17.96 -25.18
C LEU A 57 -7.73 -16.84 -25.76
N LYS A 58 -6.40 -17.00 -25.72
CA LYS A 58 -5.48 -16.06 -26.37
C LYS A 58 -5.84 -15.91 -27.85
N GLN A 59 -5.93 -17.02 -28.58
CA GLN A 59 -6.24 -16.99 -30.02
C GLN A 59 -7.58 -16.27 -30.28
N ARG A 60 -8.61 -16.56 -29.46
CA ARG A 60 -9.91 -15.90 -29.57
C ARG A 60 -9.87 -14.38 -29.33
N VAL A 61 -8.92 -13.83 -28.57
CA VAL A 61 -8.89 -12.40 -28.21
C VAL A 61 -7.84 -11.62 -29.02
N CYS A 62 -6.68 -12.24 -29.26
CA CYS A 62 -5.58 -11.64 -29.99
C CYS A 62 -5.74 -11.80 -31.51
N ASP A 63 -6.26 -12.94 -31.99
CA ASP A 63 -6.33 -13.23 -33.44
C ASP A 63 -7.69 -12.85 -34.05
N SER A 64 -8.73 -12.60 -33.24
CA SER A 64 -10.08 -12.31 -33.73
C SER A 64 -10.24 -10.94 -34.40
N GLU A 65 -9.41 -9.95 -34.06
CA GLU A 65 -9.47 -8.61 -34.69
C GLU A 65 -8.49 -8.44 -35.86
N ILE A 66 -7.48 -9.30 -35.99
CA ILE A 66 -6.43 -9.14 -37.02
C ILE A 66 -6.86 -9.76 -38.38
N ASN A 67 -7.84 -10.67 -38.38
CA ASN A 67 -7.99 -11.62 -39.50
C ASN A 67 -9.08 -11.32 -40.54
N LEU A 68 -9.93 -10.30 -40.39
CA LEU A 68 -11.00 -10.05 -41.37
C LEU A 68 -10.83 -8.77 -42.22
N GLU A 69 -10.31 -7.67 -41.67
CA GLU A 69 -10.25 -6.40 -42.41
C GLU A 69 -8.84 -6.05 -42.94
N ALA A 70 -7.78 -6.41 -42.21
CA ALA A 70 -6.40 -6.05 -42.59
C ALA A 70 -5.81 -6.95 -43.69
N LEU A 71 -6.12 -8.25 -43.68
CA LEU A 71 -5.59 -9.20 -44.66
C LEU A 71 -6.27 -9.06 -46.04
N ALA A 72 -7.50 -8.55 -46.09
CA ALA A 72 -8.22 -8.29 -47.34
C ALA A 72 -7.73 -7.03 -48.07
N ASN A 73 -7.18 -6.05 -47.35
CA ASN A 73 -6.86 -4.73 -47.90
C ASN A 73 -5.35 -4.41 -48.01
N GLY A 74 -4.45 -5.29 -47.56
CA GLY A 74 -3.00 -5.10 -47.73
C GLY A 74 -2.41 -3.90 -46.97
N GLU A 75 -3.16 -3.31 -46.04
CA GLU A 75 -2.73 -2.17 -45.23
C GLU A 75 -1.94 -2.63 -44.00
N LYS A 76 -0.91 -1.85 -43.60
CA LYS A 76 -0.21 -2.05 -42.33
C LYS A 76 -1.24 -1.93 -41.19
N PRO A 77 -1.28 -2.86 -40.22
CA PRO A 77 -2.21 -2.77 -39.09
C PRO A 77 -1.96 -1.45 -38.36
N LYS A 78 -3.01 -0.62 -38.24
CA LYS A 78 -2.97 0.67 -37.52
C LYS A 78 -2.78 0.48 -36.00
N GLU A 79 -3.07 -0.70 -35.49
CA GLU A 79 -2.97 -1.05 -34.07
C GLU A 79 -1.80 -2.01 -33.81
N LYS A 80 -1.06 -1.75 -32.73
CA LYS A 80 0.02 -2.61 -32.25
C LYS A 80 -0.53 -4.01 -31.89
N PRO A 81 0.22 -5.09 -32.11
CA PRO A 81 -0.24 -6.44 -31.86
C PRO A 81 -0.67 -6.61 -30.39
N LYS A 82 -1.85 -7.18 -30.19
CA LYS A 82 -2.40 -7.45 -28.86
C LYS A 82 -1.54 -8.47 -28.12
N GLY A 83 -1.06 -8.08 -26.96
CA GLY A 83 -0.30 -8.94 -26.06
C GLY A 83 -1.18 -9.80 -25.17
N PHE A 84 -0.62 -10.88 -24.63
CA PHE A 84 -1.33 -11.73 -23.66
C PHE A 84 -0.39 -12.16 -22.53
N VAL A 85 -0.81 -11.90 -21.30
CA VAL A 85 -0.04 -12.13 -20.07
C VAL A 85 -0.87 -12.99 -19.12
N VAL A 86 -0.28 -14.05 -18.61
CA VAL A 86 -0.89 -14.95 -17.61
C VAL A 86 -0.17 -14.75 -16.28
N LEU A 87 -0.93 -14.39 -15.25
CA LEU A 87 -0.46 -14.22 -13.89
C LEU A 87 -1.12 -15.29 -13.03
N ASN A 88 -0.38 -16.33 -12.67
CA ASN A 88 -0.89 -17.43 -11.87
C ASN A 88 -0.42 -17.33 -10.41
N GLN A 89 -1.35 -17.48 -9.47
CA GLN A 89 -1.06 -17.59 -8.05
C GLN A 89 -0.37 -18.91 -7.71
N LYS A 90 -0.76 -20.00 -8.38
CA LYS A 90 -0.13 -21.31 -8.22
C LYS A 90 1.07 -21.47 -9.16
N GLY A 91 1.74 -22.63 -9.09
CA GLY A 91 2.87 -22.94 -9.97
C GLY A 91 2.45 -23.22 -11.41
N ILE A 92 3.46 -23.18 -12.28
CA ILE A 92 3.37 -23.58 -13.69
C ILE A 92 4.58 -24.48 -13.93
N ASP A 93 4.35 -25.68 -14.47
CA ASP A 93 5.41 -26.63 -14.78
C ASP A 93 6.24 -26.18 -16.01
N PRO A 94 7.49 -26.67 -16.15
CA PRO A 94 8.35 -26.28 -17.26
C PRO A 94 7.78 -26.59 -18.66
N LEU A 95 7.06 -27.71 -18.84
CA LEU A 95 6.50 -28.06 -20.15
C LEU A 95 5.38 -27.09 -20.52
N SER A 96 4.53 -26.74 -19.55
CA SER A 96 3.52 -25.70 -19.73
C SER A 96 4.11 -24.32 -19.99
N LEU A 97 5.20 -23.96 -19.30
CA LEU A 97 5.91 -22.72 -19.57
C LEU A 97 6.43 -22.66 -21.01
N ASP A 98 6.95 -23.77 -21.55
CA ASP A 98 7.40 -23.85 -22.93
C ASP A 98 6.22 -23.76 -23.92
N MET A 99 5.08 -24.37 -23.63
CA MET A 99 3.86 -24.23 -24.45
C MET A 99 3.35 -22.78 -24.48
N LEU A 100 3.31 -22.12 -23.33
CA LEU A 100 2.94 -20.71 -23.21
C LEU A 100 3.98 -19.79 -23.90
N ALA A 101 5.27 -20.10 -23.78
CA ALA A 101 6.32 -19.35 -24.44
C ALA A 101 6.27 -19.46 -25.97
N LYS A 102 6.02 -20.68 -26.50
CA LYS A 102 5.85 -20.92 -27.94
C LYS A 102 4.65 -20.18 -28.53
N SER A 103 3.57 -20.07 -27.76
CA SER A 103 2.42 -19.26 -28.12
C SER A 103 2.63 -17.76 -27.88
N GLY A 104 3.80 -17.31 -27.41
CA GLY A 104 4.10 -15.90 -27.19
C GLY A 104 3.35 -15.28 -26.01
N ILE A 105 2.98 -16.08 -25.01
CA ILE A 105 2.36 -15.62 -23.75
C ILE A 105 3.47 -15.36 -22.72
N LEU A 106 3.39 -14.22 -22.03
CA LEU A 106 4.20 -14.00 -20.83
C LEU A 106 3.52 -14.66 -19.64
N ALA A 107 4.09 -15.73 -19.11
CA ALA A 107 3.52 -16.47 -17.99
C ALA A 107 4.33 -16.25 -16.71
N LEU A 108 3.69 -15.70 -15.69
CA LEU A 108 4.24 -15.61 -14.33
C LEU A 108 3.61 -16.68 -13.45
N ARG A 109 4.47 -17.37 -12.69
CA ARG A 109 4.10 -18.41 -11.74
C ARG A 109 4.26 -17.91 -10.30
N ARG A 110 3.50 -18.49 -9.38
CA ARG A 110 3.61 -18.25 -7.93
C ARG A 110 3.45 -16.78 -7.53
N ALA A 111 2.50 -16.08 -8.15
CA ALA A 111 2.15 -14.73 -7.75
C ALA A 111 1.58 -14.71 -6.32
N LYS A 112 1.96 -13.71 -5.51
CA LYS A 112 1.40 -13.55 -4.17
C LYS A 112 -0.09 -13.20 -4.28
N ARG A 113 -0.94 -13.82 -3.44
CA ARG A 113 -2.39 -13.54 -3.39
C ARG A 113 -2.73 -12.05 -3.32
N ARG A 114 -2.01 -11.29 -2.46
CA ARG A 114 -2.17 -9.83 -2.34
C ARG A 114 -1.95 -9.06 -3.65
N ASN A 115 -1.11 -9.58 -4.55
CA ASN A 115 -0.88 -8.96 -5.86
C ASN A 115 -2.06 -9.23 -6.80
N MET A 116 -2.70 -10.40 -6.69
CA MET A 116 -3.88 -10.74 -7.50
C MET A 116 -5.03 -9.78 -7.22
N GLU A 117 -5.30 -9.49 -5.94
CA GLU A 117 -6.31 -8.52 -5.52
C GLU A 117 -5.99 -7.11 -6.05
N ARG A 118 -4.72 -6.69 -6.00
CA ARG A 118 -4.27 -5.41 -6.56
C ARG A 118 -4.36 -5.34 -8.08
N LEU A 119 -4.08 -6.45 -8.78
CA LEU A 119 -4.16 -6.52 -10.23
C LEU A 119 -5.60 -6.45 -10.73
N GLN A 120 -6.56 -7.03 -10.00
CA GLN A 120 -7.98 -6.86 -10.31
C GLN A 120 -8.38 -5.38 -10.21
N LEU A 121 -7.96 -4.70 -9.14
CA LEU A 121 -8.24 -3.28 -8.93
C LEU A 121 -7.51 -2.36 -9.91
N ALA A 122 -6.28 -2.71 -10.30
CA ALA A 122 -5.53 -1.94 -11.29
C ALA A 122 -6.09 -2.19 -12.69
N CYS A 123 -6.05 -3.44 -13.17
CA CYS A 123 -6.27 -3.81 -14.57
C CYS A 123 -7.75 -4.05 -14.92
N GLY A 124 -8.65 -4.12 -13.94
CA GLY A 124 -10.09 -4.31 -14.13
C GLY A 124 -10.54 -5.75 -14.42
N GLY A 125 -9.62 -6.73 -14.41
CA GLY A 125 -9.94 -8.13 -14.65
C GLY A 125 -10.48 -8.87 -13.43
N VAL A 126 -11.06 -10.06 -13.65
CA VAL A 126 -11.56 -10.95 -12.59
C VAL A 126 -10.63 -12.16 -12.46
N SER A 127 -10.20 -12.48 -11.25
CA SER A 127 -9.37 -13.68 -11.03
C SER A 127 -10.19 -14.95 -11.16
N GLN A 128 -9.74 -15.84 -12.03
CA GLN A 128 -10.41 -17.09 -12.32
C GLN A 128 -9.82 -18.26 -11.54
N ASN A 129 -10.71 -19.09 -11.00
CA ASN A 129 -10.38 -20.30 -10.22
C ASN A 129 -10.48 -21.59 -11.05
N SER A 130 -11.06 -21.52 -12.26
CA SER A 130 -11.09 -22.62 -13.22
C SER A 130 -10.70 -22.11 -14.60
N VAL A 131 -10.26 -23.03 -15.45
CA VAL A 131 -9.87 -22.76 -16.85
C VAL A 131 -10.98 -23.22 -17.81
N ASP A 132 -12.04 -23.86 -17.28
CA ASP A 132 -13.06 -24.47 -18.12
C ASP A 132 -13.97 -23.45 -18.80
N ASP A 133 -14.36 -22.40 -18.07
CA ASP A 133 -15.27 -21.33 -18.51
C ASP A 133 -14.53 -19.99 -18.57
N LEU A 134 -13.58 -19.88 -19.50
CA LEU A 134 -12.84 -18.64 -19.73
C LEU A 134 -13.48 -17.82 -20.84
N ASP A 135 -13.95 -16.63 -20.48
CA ASP A 135 -14.49 -15.61 -21.39
C ASP A 135 -13.56 -14.42 -21.54
N ALA A 136 -13.69 -13.68 -22.66
CA ALA A 136 -12.90 -12.47 -22.89
C ALA A 136 -13.25 -11.33 -21.91
N SER A 137 -14.44 -11.36 -21.30
CA SER A 137 -14.91 -10.37 -20.33
C SER A 137 -14.14 -10.39 -19.00
N VAL A 138 -13.47 -11.51 -18.68
CA VAL A 138 -12.76 -11.68 -17.40
C VAL A 138 -11.35 -11.11 -17.43
N LEU A 139 -10.85 -10.77 -18.63
CA LEU A 139 -9.48 -10.30 -18.84
C LEU A 139 -9.33 -8.85 -18.38
N GLY A 140 -8.23 -8.59 -17.67
CA GLY A 140 -7.77 -7.22 -17.41
C GLY A 140 -7.02 -6.65 -18.61
N TYR A 141 -6.74 -5.35 -18.57
CA TYR A 141 -5.98 -4.67 -19.60
C TYR A 141 -4.82 -3.86 -19.01
N ALA A 142 -3.66 -3.90 -19.67
CA ALA A 142 -2.54 -2.99 -19.44
C ALA A 142 -1.87 -2.60 -20.76
N GLY A 143 -1.53 -1.33 -20.94
CA GLY A 143 -0.88 -0.85 -22.16
C GLY A 143 0.56 -1.36 -22.31
N LEU A 144 1.29 -1.53 -21.21
CA LEU A 144 2.66 -2.01 -21.23
C LEU A 144 2.93 -2.99 -20.08
N VAL A 145 3.44 -4.17 -20.41
CA VAL A 145 3.95 -5.14 -19.44
C VAL A 145 5.36 -5.53 -19.82
N TYR A 146 6.32 -5.31 -18.94
CA TYR A 146 7.72 -5.62 -19.23
C TYR A 146 8.46 -6.18 -18.02
N GLU A 147 9.44 -7.05 -18.31
CA GLU A 147 10.36 -7.61 -17.33
C GLU A 147 11.62 -6.75 -17.25
N HIS A 148 11.90 -6.22 -16.07
CA HIS A 148 13.13 -5.55 -15.72
C HIS A 148 13.96 -6.46 -14.82
N THR A 149 15.11 -6.89 -15.31
CA THR A 149 16.06 -7.67 -14.52
C THR A 149 17.01 -6.73 -13.77
N LEU A 150 17.07 -6.84 -12.45
CA LEU A 150 18.01 -6.11 -11.60
C LEU A 150 18.86 -7.14 -10.83
N GLY A 151 20.13 -7.28 -11.21
CA GLY A 151 20.98 -8.34 -10.68
C GLY A 151 20.47 -9.72 -11.11
N GLU A 152 20.19 -10.58 -10.14
CA GLU A 152 19.62 -11.92 -10.38
C GLU A 152 18.09 -11.93 -10.31
N GLU A 153 17.47 -10.86 -9.79
CA GLU A 153 16.03 -10.78 -9.62
C GLU A 153 15.34 -10.16 -10.84
N LYS A 154 14.13 -10.63 -11.12
CA LYS A 154 13.28 -10.20 -12.24
C LYS A 154 12.02 -9.56 -11.71
N PHE A 155 11.79 -8.32 -12.11
CA PHE A 155 10.60 -7.54 -11.76
C PHE A 155 9.74 -7.33 -12.99
N THR A 156 8.50 -7.81 -12.96
CA THR A 156 7.54 -7.52 -14.03
C THR A 156 6.71 -6.30 -13.66
N PHE A 157 6.81 -5.25 -14.47
CA PHE A 157 6.03 -4.03 -14.33
C PHE A 157 4.79 -4.10 -15.22
N VAL A 158 3.68 -3.61 -14.69
CA VAL A 158 2.40 -3.49 -15.38
C VAL A 158 2.02 -2.02 -15.35
N GLU A 159 2.07 -1.37 -16.51
CA GLU A 159 1.94 0.07 -16.70
C GLU A 159 0.86 0.40 -17.73
N GLU A 160 0.51 1.68 -17.85
CA GLU A 160 -0.49 2.19 -18.80
C GLU A 160 -1.86 1.50 -18.68
N VAL A 161 -2.33 1.39 -17.43
CA VAL A 161 -3.61 0.78 -17.12
C VAL A 161 -4.74 1.82 -17.25
N ARG A 162 -5.93 1.42 -17.72
CA ARG A 162 -7.04 2.34 -18.04
C ARG A 162 -7.58 3.09 -16.83
N GLU A 163 -7.86 2.38 -15.74
CA GLU A 163 -8.45 2.94 -14.51
C GLU A 163 -7.71 2.42 -13.27
N PRO A 164 -6.53 2.96 -12.95
CA PRO A 164 -5.69 2.42 -11.88
C PRO A 164 -6.24 2.78 -10.49
N LYS A 165 -7.00 1.87 -9.87
CA LYS A 165 -7.41 1.99 -8.44
C LYS A 165 -6.34 1.53 -7.47
N SER A 166 -5.32 0.81 -7.96
CA SER A 166 -4.18 0.36 -7.20
C SER A 166 -2.90 0.80 -7.91
N VAL A 167 -2.04 1.52 -7.19
CA VAL A 167 -0.73 1.99 -7.68
C VAL A 167 0.41 1.35 -6.89
N THR A 168 1.59 1.27 -7.51
CA THR A 168 2.79 0.73 -6.87
C THR A 168 3.84 1.82 -6.76
N LEU A 169 4.36 2.04 -5.56
CA LEU A 169 5.48 2.93 -5.30
C LEU A 169 6.73 2.07 -5.13
N LEU A 170 7.64 2.13 -6.11
CA LEU A 170 8.89 1.38 -6.08
C LEU A 170 9.97 2.17 -5.34
N ILE A 171 10.39 1.66 -4.19
CA ILE A 171 11.48 2.23 -3.39
C ILE A 171 12.76 1.49 -3.73
N LYS A 172 13.81 2.24 -4.11
CA LYS A 172 15.15 1.71 -4.33
C LYS A 172 16.06 2.24 -3.21
N GLY A 173 16.84 1.37 -2.60
CA GLY A 173 17.81 1.76 -1.59
C GLY A 173 18.97 0.76 -1.54
N PRO A 174 20.16 1.20 -1.11
CA PRO A 174 21.36 0.36 -1.10
C PRO A 174 21.29 -0.72 -0.01
N ASN A 175 20.67 -0.41 1.12
CA ASN A 175 20.60 -1.29 2.28
C ASN A 175 19.15 -1.55 2.70
N ALA A 176 18.88 -2.76 3.21
CA ALA A 176 17.54 -3.17 3.66
C ALA A 176 16.98 -2.25 4.76
N HIS A 177 17.80 -1.83 5.72
CA HIS A 177 17.35 -0.95 6.82
C HIS A 177 16.89 0.43 6.30
N THR A 178 17.63 1.01 5.34
CA THR A 178 17.26 2.27 4.71
C THR A 178 15.95 2.15 3.93
N VAL A 179 15.75 1.04 3.21
CA VAL A 179 14.50 0.78 2.48
C VAL A 179 13.32 0.68 3.43
N THR A 180 13.46 -0.02 4.55
CA THR A 180 12.40 -0.10 5.57
C THR A 180 12.07 1.26 6.16
N GLN A 181 13.08 2.08 6.48
CA GLN A 181 12.88 3.42 7.01
C GLN A 181 12.14 4.33 6.01
N ILE A 182 12.53 4.31 4.73
CA ILE A 182 11.84 5.07 3.68
C ILE A 182 10.41 4.56 3.48
N HIS A 183 10.22 3.24 3.51
CA HIS A 183 8.89 2.62 3.40
C HIS A 183 7.96 3.08 4.53
N ASP A 184 8.46 3.08 5.76
CA ASP A 184 7.66 3.48 6.94
C ASP A 184 7.35 4.98 6.91
N GLY A 185 8.34 5.82 6.58
CA GLY A 185 8.11 7.27 6.40
C GLY A 185 7.11 7.59 5.29
N LEU A 186 7.18 6.87 4.16
CA LEU A 186 6.22 7.03 3.06
C LEU A 186 4.82 6.57 3.48
N ARG A 187 4.72 5.46 4.21
CA ARG A 187 3.45 4.94 4.72
C ARG A 187 2.78 5.91 5.68
N ASP A 188 3.56 6.52 6.56
CA ASP A 188 3.06 7.52 7.51
C ASP A 188 2.62 8.80 6.79
N GLY A 189 3.41 9.28 5.82
CA GLY A 189 3.04 10.41 4.97
C GLY A 189 1.75 10.16 4.17
N LEU A 190 1.62 9.01 3.50
CA LEU A 190 0.40 8.65 2.77
C LEU A 190 -0.83 8.59 3.68
N ARG A 191 -0.67 8.09 4.91
CA ARG A 191 -1.76 8.06 5.90
C ARG A 191 -2.12 9.46 6.39
N ALA A 192 -1.14 10.34 6.60
CA ALA A 192 -1.40 11.73 6.96
C ALA A 192 -2.19 12.45 5.85
N VAL A 193 -1.83 12.26 4.59
CA VAL A 193 -2.57 12.82 3.44
C VAL A 193 -3.97 12.23 3.35
N LYS A 194 -4.12 10.91 3.50
CA LYS A 194 -5.43 10.24 3.54
C LYS A 194 -6.34 10.84 4.61
N ASN A 195 -5.82 11.02 5.81
CA ASN A 195 -6.56 11.61 6.93
C ASN A 195 -6.99 13.05 6.61
N ALA A 196 -6.14 13.85 5.97
CA ALA A 196 -6.48 15.22 5.58
C ALA A 196 -7.63 15.26 4.55
N ILE A 197 -7.62 14.32 3.59
CA ILE A 197 -8.70 14.17 2.61
C ILE A 197 -10.02 13.75 3.28
N GLU A 198 -9.97 12.80 4.23
CA GLU A 198 -11.16 12.29 4.92
C GLU A 198 -11.74 13.30 5.91
N ASP A 199 -10.89 14.05 6.64
CA ASP A 199 -11.32 15.03 7.64
C ASP A 199 -11.87 16.32 7.02
N GLY A 200 -11.39 16.71 5.83
CA GLY A 200 -11.75 17.98 5.18
C GLY A 200 -11.24 19.23 5.90
N ALA A 201 -10.42 19.07 6.95
CA ALA A 201 -9.84 20.14 7.74
C ALA A 201 -8.45 19.75 8.26
N VAL A 202 -7.58 20.74 8.37
CA VAL A 202 -6.22 20.64 8.93
C VAL A 202 -6.00 21.72 9.97
N VAL A 203 -5.10 21.47 10.92
CA VAL A 203 -4.79 22.38 12.03
C VAL A 203 -3.36 22.90 11.86
N PRO A 204 -3.07 24.18 12.13
CA PRO A 204 -1.70 24.70 12.11
C PRO A 204 -0.77 23.89 13.03
N GLY A 205 0.36 23.45 12.49
CA GLY A 205 1.33 22.60 13.18
C GLY A 205 2.34 23.40 14.01
N ALA A 206 3.58 22.88 14.09
CA ALA A 206 4.71 23.51 14.80
C ALA A 206 4.43 23.86 16.29
N GLY A 207 3.50 23.15 16.94
CA GLY A 207 3.11 23.40 18.33
C GLY A 207 2.15 24.59 18.52
N ALA A 208 1.67 25.20 17.44
CA ALA A 208 0.79 26.38 17.52
C ALA A 208 -0.56 26.05 18.17
N PHE A 209 -1.14 24.89 17.85
CA PHE A 209 -2.38 24.43 18.48
C PHE A 209 -2.22 24.24 19.99
N GLU A 210 -1.13 23.59 20.43
CA GLU A 210 -0.85 23.35 21.84
C GLU A 210 -0.70 24.65 22.63
N LEU A 211 0.00 25.62 22.04
CA LEU A 211 0.23 26.93 22.64
C LEU A 211 -1.08 27.72 22.77
N ALA A 212 -1.87 27.80 21.70
CA ALA A 212 -3.16 28.48 21.70
C ALA A 212 -4.14 27.83 22.69
N CYS A 213 -4.16 26.50 22.75
CA CYS A 213 -5.01 25.74 23.68
C CYS A 213 -4.58 25.97 25.14
N SER A 214 -3.27 25.93 25.44
CA SER A 214 -2.73 26.20 26.78
C SER A 214 -3.10 27.60 27.28
N ARG A 215 -2.97 28.61 26.40
CA ARG A 215 -3.38 30.00 26.68
C ARG A 215 -4.88 30.09 26.97
N HIS A 216 -5.71 29.51 26.11
CA HIS A 216 -7.17 29.53 26.27
C HIS A 216 -7.62 28.88 27.59
N LEU A 217 -7.03 27.72 27.93
CA LEU A 217 -7.32 27.02 29.18
C LEU A 217 -6.89 27.84 30.40
N SER A 218 -5.72 28.47 30.34
CA SER A 218 -5.16 29.27 31.43
C SER A 218 -5.89 30.58 31.69
N GLN A 219 -6.48 31.20 30.66
CA GLN A 219 -7.20 32.47 30.77
C GLN A 219 -8.73 32.26 30.91
N ALA A 220 -9.38 31.77 29.85
CA ALA A 220 -10.83 31.72 29.76
C ALA A 220 -11.42 30.61 30.64
N VAL A 221 -10.88 29.39 30.57
CA VAL A 221 -11.48 28.23 31.27
C VAL A 221 -11.16 28.25 32.77
N LYS A 222 -9.93 28.61 33.14
CA LYS A 222 -9.52 28.72 34.54
C LYS A 222 -10.30 29.76 35.33
N SER A 223 -10.70 30.87 34.70
CA SER A 223 -11.50 31.92 35.35
C SER A 223 -12.94 31.47 35.63
N GLN A 224 -13.52 30.64 34.75
CA GLN A 224 -14.86 30.08 34.89
C GLN A 224 -14.95 28.91 35.89
N ALA A 225 -13.87 28.14 36.06
CA ALA A 225 -13.84 27.00 36.97
C ALA A 225 -13.88 27.40 38.46
N LYS A 226 -14.42 26.53 39.32
CA LYS A 226 -14.50 26.77 40.78
C LYS A 226 -13.66 25.74 41.57
N GLY A 227 -13.05 26.20 42.67
CA GLY A 227 -12.38 25.33 43.64
C GLY A 227 -11.18 24.55 43.09
N ARG A 228 -11.08 23.26 43.45
CA ARG A 228 -9.94 22.38 43.17
C ARG A 228 -9.73 22.10 41.67
N ALA A 229 -10.78 22.20 40.85
CA ALA A 229 -10.68 22.00 39.40
C ALA A 229 -9.72 22.99 38.71
N LYS A 230 -9.52 24.18 39.28
CA LYS A 230 -8.55 25.17 38.76
C LYS A 230 -7.13 24.63 38.71
N LEU A 231 -6.75 23.77 39.67
CA LEU A 231 -5.42 23.14 39.69
C LEU A 231 -5.27 22.15 38.54
N GLY A 232 -6.28 21.30 38.31
CA GLY A 232 -6.30 20.34 37.21
C GLY A 232 -6.22 21.01 35.84
N ILE A 233 -6.97 22.10 35.63
CA ILE A 233 -6.93 22.87 34.38
C ILE A 233 -5.55 23.47 34.15
N ARG A 234 -4.93 24.05 35.19
CA ARG A 234 -3.58 24.61 35.10
C ARG A 234 -2.56 23.52 34.72
N THR A 235 -2.57 22.39 35.42
CA THR A 235 -1.65 21.29 35.13
C THR A 235 -1.84 20.72 33.72
N PHE A 236 -3.08 20.65 33.25
CA PHE A 236 -3.37 20.19 31.88
C PHE A 236 -2.88 21.21 30.84
N ALA A 237 -3.10 22.50 31.06
CA ALA A 237 -2.60 23.56 30.18
C ALA A 237 -1.05 23.56 30.11
N ASP A 238 -0.38 23.39 31.25
CA ASP A 238 1.08 23.31 31.32
C ASP A 238 1.61 22.05 30.62
N ALA A 239 0.86 20.94 30.68
CA ALA A 239 1.21 19.67 30.03
C ALA A 239 1.14 19.73 28.50
N LEU A 240 0.21 20.50 27.92
CA LEU A 240 0.13 20.67 26.46
C LEU A 240 1.39 21.27 25.86
N LEU A 241 2.09 22.13 26.62
CA LEU A 241 3.34 22.76 26.18
C LEU A 241 4.50 21.77 26.05
N VAL A 242 4.34 20.49 26.40
CA VAL A 242 5.39 19.48 26.23
C VAL A 242 5.83 19.36 24.77
N ILE A 243 4.91 19.47 23.80
CA ILE A 243 5.23 19.34 22.37
C ILE A 243 6.18 20.46 21.93
N PRO A 244 5.84 21.76 22.03
CA PRO A 244 6.77 22.83 21.65
C PRO A 244 8.07 22.82 22.46
N LYS A 245 8.02 22.44 23.75
CA LYS A 245 9.24 22.28 24.58
C LYS A 245 10.18 21.22 24.02
N THR A 246 9.65 20.05 23.69
CA THR A 246 10.45 18.94 23.15
C THR A 246 10.96 19.24 21.75
N LEU A 247 10.18 19.95 20.93
CA LEU A 247 10.60 20.42 19.61
C LEU A 247 11.81 21.36 19.71
N ALA A 248 11.74 22.39 20.57
CA ALA A 248 12.86 23.30 20.81
C ALA A 248 14.09 22.59 21.38
N ALA A 249 13.89 21.67 22.35
CA ALA A 249 14.99 20.90 22.93
C ALA A 249 15.68 19.98 21.90
N ASN A 250 14.91 19.33 21.01
CA ASN A 250 15.46 18.49 19.94
C ASN A 250 16.23 19.32 18.89
N ALA A 251 15.88 20.59 18.72
CA ALA A 251 16.59 21.54 17.87
C ALA A 251 17.80 22.18 18.56
N CYS A 252 18.13 21.79 19.80
CA CYS A 252 19.21 22.38 20.61
C CYS A 252 19.03 23.89 20.88
N LEU A 253 17.79 24.37 20.93
CA LEU A 253 17.45 25.75 21.26
C LEU A 253 17.14 25.90 22.76
N ASP A 254 17.24 27.12 23.30
CA ASP A 254 16.78 27.37 24.67
C ASP A 254 15.25 27.33 24.72
N VAL A 255 14.73 26.31 25.41
CA VAL A 255 13.30 26.05 25.58
C VAL A 255 12.57 27.23 26.21
N GLN A 256 13.20 27.96 27.14
CA GLN A 256 12.53 29.08 27.82
C GLN A 256 12.41 30.29 26.90
N GLU A 257 13.51 30.66 26.22
CA GLU A 257 13.53 31.81 25.30
C GLU A 257 12.54 31.63 24.14
N VAL A 258 12.51 30.44 23.53
CA VAL A 258 11.57 30.11 22.45
C VAL A 258 10.13 30.21 22.93
N LEU A 259 9.81 29.65 24.09
CA LEU A 259 8.45 29.71 24.62
C LEU A 259 8.02 31.13 24.99
N SER A 260 8.89 31.94 25.60
CA SER A 260 8.57 33.34 25.87
C SER A 260 8.32 34.10 24.58
N GLY A 261 9.17 33.93 23.57
CA GLY A 261 9.02 34.60 22.29
C GLY A 261 7.71 34.23 21.58
N LEU A 262 7.27 32.98 21.69
CA LEU A 262 5.97 32.55 21.14
C LEU A 262 4.77 33.14 21.90
N VAL A 263 4.86 33.24 23.22
CA VAL A 263 3.80 33.86 24.04
C VAL A 263 3.71 35.35 23.74
N ASP A 264 4.86 36.03 23.67
CA ASP A 264 4.96 37.45 23.34
C ASP A 264 4.38 37.74 21.95
N ALA A 265 4.72 36.93 20.94
CA ALA A 265 4.17 37.05 19.59
C ALA A 265 2.64 36.90 19.52
N LEU A 266 2.06 36.06 20.39
CA LEU A 266 0.60 35.93 20.50
C LEU A 266 -0.04 37.10 21.28
N ASP A 267 0.68 37.70 22.22
CA ASP A 267 0.22 38.85 23.02
C ASP A 267 0.22 40.16 22.24
N GLU A 268 1.15 40.32 21.29
CA GLU A 268 1.24 41.50 20.43
C GLU A 268 0.05 41.67 19.46
N GLY A 269 -0.84 40.66 19.37
CA GLY A 269 -2.16 40.78 18.73
C GLY A 269 -2.15 40.85 17.19
N GLY A 270 -0.98 40.72 16.56
CA GLY A 270 -0.82 40.72 15.10
C GLY A 270 -0.95 39.33 14.45
N VAL A 271 -0.76 38.26 15.21
CA VAL A 271 -0.69 36.88 14.69
C VAL A 271 -1.64 35.97 15.49
N GLN A 272 -2.54 35.27 14.79
CA GLN A 272 -3.49 34.33 15.42
C GLN A 272 -2.83 32.97 15.74
N THR A 273 -1.73 32.64 15.07
CA THR A 273 -1.05 31.35 15.11
C THR A 273 0.47 31.54 15.17
N ALA A 274 1.09 31.15 16.27
CA ALA A 274 2.54 31.17 16.43
C ALA A 274 3.06 29.75 16.65
N GLY A 275 3.98 29.30 15.82
CA GLY A 275 4.68 28.02 15.92
C GLY A 275 6.18 28.18 16.09
N VAL A 276 6.83 27.11 16.57
CA VAL A 276 8.28 27.05 16.74
C VAL A 276 8.95 26.85 15.39
N ASP A 277 9.87 27.74 15.01
CA ASP A 277 10.85 27.42 13.97
C ASP A 277 12.01 26.62 14.56
N LEU A 278 12.25 25.42 14.02
CA LEU A 278 13.32 24.54 14.46
C LEU A 278 14.71 25.00 14.00
N ALA A 279 14.81 25.87 12.99
CA ALA A 279 16.08 26.35 12.47
C ALA A 279 16.59 27.57 13.23
N THR A 280 15.73 28.57 13.46
CA THR A 280 16.11 29.84 14.10
C THR A 280 15.67 29.98 15.54
N GLY A 281 14.65 29.23 15.98
CA GLY A 281 14.02 29.40 17.30
C GLY A 281 13.09 30.60 17.41
N ASN A 282 12.88 31.35 16.34
CA ASN A 282 11.95 32.48 16.33
C ASN A 282 10.50 32.01 16.12
N PRO A 283 9.51 32.82 16.56
CA PRO A 283 8.10 32.56 16.26
C PRO A 283 7.84 32.70 14.75
N ILE A 284 7.19 31.70 14.17
CA ILE A 284 6.75 31.69 12.77
C ILE A 284 5.25 31.46 12.67
N ASP A 285 4.63 31.85 11.54
CA ASP A 285 3.26 31.46 11.24
C ASP A 285 3.24 30.10 10.49
N PRO A 286 2.76 29.01 11.11
CA PRO A 286 2.77 27.68 10.48
C PRO A 286 1.95 27.61 9.20
N ILE A 287 0.96 28.51 9.04
CA ILE A 287 0.08 28.55 7.86
C ILE A 287 0.88 28.98 6.63
N LEU A 288 1.71 30.02 6.78
CA LEU A 288 2.55 30.54 5.70
C LEU A 288 3.68 29.57 5.34
N GLU A 289 4.26 28.89 6.33
CA GLU A 289 5.29 27.87 6.12
C GLU A 289 4.73 26.52 5.63
N GLY A 290 3.40 26.36 5.60
CA GLY A 290 2.75 25.13 5.14
C GLY A 290 2.91 23.94 6.09
N ILE A 291 3.11 24.19 7.39
CA ILE A 291 3.26 23.15 8.41
C ILE A 291 1.88 22.85 9.02
N TRP A 292 1.34 21.67 8.71
CA TRP A 292 -0.01 21.26 9.09
C TRP A 292 -0.03 19.95 9.85
N ASP A 293 -0.92 19.88 10.83
CA ASP A 293 -1.28 18.68 11.57
C ASP A 293 -2.71 18.23 11.20
N ASN A 294 -2.94 16.91 11.17
CA ASN A 294 -4.28 16.35 10.94
C ASN A 294 -5.20 16.59 12.14
N TYR A 295 -6.44 16.98 11.85
CA TYR A 295 -7.47 17.18 12.87
C TYR A 295 -7.80 15.89 13.65
N CYS A 296 -8.03 14.77 12.95
CA CYS A 296 -8.34 13.50 13.60
C CYS A 296 -7.25 13.04 14.56
N VAL A 297 -5.97 13.27 14.21
CA VAL A 297 -4.81 12.88 15.02
C VAL A 297 -4.81 13.69 16.32
N LYS A 298 -4.92 15.03 16.24
CA LYS A 298 -4.97 15.89 17.44
C LYS A 298 -6.17 15.58 18.33
N ARG A 299 -7.35 15.39 17.74
CA ARG A 299 -8.58 15.02 18.48
C ARG A 299 -8.41 13.71 19.23
N GLN A 300 -7.92 12.67 18.55
CA GLN A 300 -7.74 11.35 19.16
C GLN A 300 -6.62 11.36 20.20
N LEU A 301 -5.56 12.13 19.97
CA LEU A 301 -4.45 12.31 20.91
C LEU A 301 -4.95 12.92 22.22
N LEU A 302 -5.65 14.06 22.17
CA LEU A 302 -6.17 14.71 23.38
C LEU A 302 -7.12 13.80 24.17
N HIS A 303 -8.01 13.10 23.47
CA HIS A 303 -8.93 12.17 24.09
C HIS A 303 -8.18 10.99 24.75
N SER A 304 -7.31 10.31 24.01
CA SER A 304 -6.63 9.10 24.48
C SER A 304 -5.66 9.42 25.62
N CYS A 305 -4.88 10.49 25.51
CA CYS A 305 -3.95 10.91 26.57
C CYS A 305 -4.70 11.24 27.86
N SER A 306 -5.83 11.95 27.78
CA SER A 306 -6.60 12.30 28.98
C SER A 306 -7.19 11.08 29.69
N VAL A 307 -7.77 10.14 28.93
CA VAL A 307 -8.34 8.91 29.46
C VAL A 307 -7.26 8.03 30.12
N ILE A 308 -6.12 7.84 29.45
CA ILE A 308 -5.03 7.01 29.99
C ILE A 308 -4.45 7.65 31.25
N ALA A 309 -4.21 8.97 31.24
CA ALA A 309 -3.68 9.67 32.41
C ALA A 309 -4.63 9.57 33.61
N MET A 310 -5.94 9.72 33.40
CA MET A 310 -6.94 9.55 34.46
C MET A 310 -6.92 8.13 35.03
N ASN A 311 -6.86 7.10 34.19
CA ASN A 311 -6.80 5.71 34.65
C ASN A 311 -5.56 5.43 35.50
N LEU A 312 -4.40 5.97 35.10
CA LEU A 312 -3.17 5.84 35.86
C LEU A 312 -3.22 6.59 37.20
N LEU A 313 -3.82 7.79 37.22
CA LEU A 313 -3.94 8.61 38.43
C LEU A 313 -4.86 8.00 39.50
N VAL A 314 -5.84 7.19 39.10
CA VAL A 314 -6.78 6.51 40.02
C VAL A 314 -6.22 5.18 40.55
N THR A 315 -5.09 4.71 40.02
CA THR A 315 -4.50 3.44 40.45
C THR A 315 -3.69 3.63 41.74
N ASP A 316 -4.19 3.10 42.86
CA ASP A 316 -3.52 3.19 44.17
C ASP A 316 -2.46 2.10 44.38
N GLU A 317 -2.68 0.88 43.88
CA GLU A 317 -1.77 -0.26 44.07
C GLU A 317 -1.57 -1.08 42.79
N ILE A 318 -0.33 -1.53 42.57
CA ILE A 318 0.03 -2.47 41.49
C ILE A 318 0.58 -3.74 42.14
N MET A 319 -0.24 -4.79 42.20
CA MET A 319 0.20 -6.09 42.72
C MET A 319 0.83 -6.94 41.62
N ARG A 320 2.09 -7.33 41.81
CA ARG A 320 2.76 -8.33 40.96
C ARG A 320 2.77 -9.67 41.67
N VAL A 321 1.85 -10.57 41.28
CA VAL A 321 1.83 -11.96 41.74
C VAL A 321 2.45 -12.84 40.65
N ALA A 322 3.66 -13.32 40.87
CA ALA A 322 4.24 -14.39 40.06
C ALA A 322 3.84 -15.74 40.67
N LYS A 323 3.33 -16.67 39.86
CA LYS A 323 3.17 -18.06 40.31
C LYS A 323 4.57 -18.64 40.55
N VAL A 324 4.80 -19.11 41.78
CA VAL A 324 5.95 -19.94 42.17
C VAL A 324 5.84 -21.30 41.48
#